data_AF-A0A7C2ZT86-F1
#
_entry.id   AF-A0A7C2ZT86-F1
#
_cell.length_a   1.000
_cell.length_b   1.000
_cell.length_c   1.000
_cell.angle_alpha   90.00
_cell.angle_beta   90.00
_cell.angle_gamma   90.00
#
_symmetry.space_group_name_H-M   'P 1'
#
loop_
_entity.id
_entity.type
_entity.pdbx_description
1 polymer ?
#
loop_
_entity_poly.entity_id
_entity_poly.type
_entity_poly.pdbx_seq_one_letter_code
_entity_poly.pdbx_strand_id
1 'polypeptide(L)'
;MTKSLRVIDRAHSFHGVTWSPDGKQLAWIKHEGKAGRQDRLLVGVIGKDKVHLTILYEDKMIHSIRWTADGQFLIFVRDSRWDPTVGKHFSSALGVIQLDGTNLKNLKWLSPPGRFSMHGYYSIPYSGWAVSPDGTTVAFGFGNSIWLYSLRRSETLSKEIHLVGRALEICWSPDGKGLLYVVSEAKAPVAPGSAKIGPPHSLYWVDKEGRKSRFVLREEKGIYNLQWVKERDILYLSGGTLYKVTLRI
;
A
#
# COMPACT_ATOMS: atom_id res chain seq x y z
N MET A 1 -16.33 -29.44 14.06
CA MET A 1 -15.60 -29.68 12.79
C MET A 1 -14.21 -29.07 12.92
N THR A 2 -13.17 -29.90 12.96
CA THR A 2 -11.77 -29.46 13.03
C THR A 2 -11.37 -28.94 11.66
N LYS A 3 -11.12 -27.63 11.52
CA LYS A 3 -10.59 -27.06 10.28
C LYS A 3 -9.17 -27.60 10.08
N SER A 4 -8.96 -28.38 9.01
CA SER A 4 -7.63 -28.83 8.62
C SER A 4 -6.86 -27.67 7.96
N LEU A 5 -5.63 -27.43 8.41
CA LEU A 5 -4.72 -26.48 7.77
C LEU A 5 -4.21 -27.06 6.45
N ARG A 6 -4.21 -26.25 5.39
CA ARG A 6 -3.67 -26.61 4.07
C ARG A 6 -2.51 -25.68 3.72
N VAL A 7 -1.36 -26.24 3.37
CA VAL A 7 -0.22 -25.48 2.83
C VAL A 7 -0.48 -25.20 1.34
N ILE A 8 -0.34 -23.93 0.93
CA ILE A 8 -0.63 -23.48 -0.45
C ILE A 8 0.62 -23.15 -1.27
N ASP A 9 1.73 -22.75 -0.63
CA ASP A 9 3.02 -22.47 -1.28
C ASP A 9 4.16 -22.59 -0.23
N ARG A 10 5.41 -22.76 -0.69
CA ARG A 10 6.63 -22.76 0.15
C ARG A 10 7.72 -21.91 -0.49
N ALA A 11 8.38 -21.10 0.33
CA ALA A 11 9.46 -20.18 -0.05
C ALA A 11 10.41 -19.93 1.12
N HIS A 12 11.45 -19.14 0.89
CA HIS A 12 12.27 -18.61 1.99
C HIS A 12 11.47 -17.61 2.84
N SER A 13 10.73 -16.71 2.20
CA SER A 13 9.83 -15.78 2.88
C SER A 13 8.68 -15.32 1.97
N PHE A 14 7.57 -14.92 2.59
CA PHE A 14 6.41 -14.33 1.93
C PHE A 14 6.08 -12.98 2.55
N HIS A 15 5.55 -12.07 1.75
CA HIS A 15 5.05 -10.77 2.22
C HIS A 15 3.99 -10.21 1.27
N GLY A 16 3.28 -9.16 1.71
CA GLY A 16 2.27 -8.50 0.89
C GLY A 16 1.07 -9.37 0.50
N VAL A 17 0.64 -10.31 1.34
CA VAL A 17 -0.51 -11.17 1.00
C VAL A 17 -1.82 -10.35 0.96
N THR A 18 -2.64 -10.56 -0.08
CA THR A 18 -3.93 -9.86 -0.23
C THR A 18 -4.96 -10.68 -1.02
N TRP A 19 -6.22 -10.64 -0.59
CA TRP A 19 -7.36 -11.26 -1.27
C TRP A 19 -7.87 -10.37 -2.40
N SER A 20 -8.33 -10.99 -3.50
CA SER A 20 -9.14 -10.30 -4.50
C SER A 20 -10.45 -9.82 -3.87
N PRO A 21 -11.07 -8.75 -4.42
CA PRO A 21 -12.32 -8.20 -3.89
C PRO A 21 -13.46 -9.22 -3.81
N ASP A 22 -13.49 -10.20 -4.71
CA ASP A 22 -14.48 -11.28 -4.73
C ASP A 22 -14.13 -12.47 -3.81
N GLY A 23 -12.98 -12.43 -3.14
CA GLY A 23 -12.49 -13.47 -2.23
C GLY A 23 -12.08 -14.77 -2.90
N LYS A 24 -11.91 -14.80 -4.23
CA LYS A 24 -11.58 -16.04 -4.98
C LYS A 24 -10.10 -16.22 -5.29
N GLN A 25 -9.29 -15.17 -5.16
CA GLN A 25 -7.87 -15.19 -5.52
C GLN A 25 -7.03 -14.60 -4.39
N LEU A 26 -5.81 -15.09 -4.24
CA LEU A 26 -4.79 -14.52 -3.38
C LEU A 26 -3.62 -14.03 -4.23
N ALA A 27 -3.14 -12.83 -3.92
CA ALA A 27 -1.85 -12.35 -4.43
C ALA A 27 -0.86 -12.27 -3.28
N TRP A 28 0.40 -12.59 -3.53
CA TRP A 28 1.48 -12.43 -2.56
C TRP A 28 2.82 -12.24 -3.26
N ILE A 29 3.77 -11.69 -2.53
CA ILE A 29 5.14 -11.54 -3.00
C ILE A 29 5.97 -12.64 -2.35
N LYS A 30 6.59 -13.47 -3.19
CA LYS A 30 7.43 -14.61 -2.81
C LYS A 30 8.89 -14.24 -2.95
N HIS A 31 9.68 -14.51 -1.92
CA HIS A 31 11.13 -14.37 -1.96
C HIS A 31 11.78 -15.77 -1.85
N GLU A 32 12.56 -16.12 -2.86
CA GLU A 32 13.25 -17.42 -2.99
C GLU A 32 14.77 -17.17 -2.83
N GLY A 33 15.32 -17.38 -1.63
CA GLY A 33 16.71 -17.04 -1.34
C GLY A 33 17.71 -18.15 -1.67
N LYS A 34 18.80 -17.80 -2.37
CA LYS A 34 20.22 -18.12 -2.08
C LYS A 34 21.10 -17.58 -3.24
N ALA A 35 21.68 -16.40 -3.05
CA ALA A 35 22.56 -15.67 -3.99
C ALA A 35 21.91 -15.18 -5.32
N GLY A 36 21.59 -13.89 -5.38
CA GLY A 36 21.30 -13.21 -6.66
C GLY A 36 19.85 -12.80 -6.95
N ARG A 37 19.16 -12.17 -5.97
CA ARG A 37 17.97 -11.27 -6.12
C ARG A 37 16.92 -11.65 -7.18
N GLN A 38 15.83 -12.29 -6.76
CA GLN A 38 14.52 -12.17 -7.43
C GLN A 38 13.39 -12.24 -6.39
N ASP A 39 12.78 -11.10 -6.08
CA ASP A 39 11.41 -11.08 -5.57
C ASP A 39 10.47 -11.42 -6.73
N ARG A 40 9.64 -12.44 -6.53
CA ARG A 40 8.65 -12.84 -7.53
C ARG A 40 7.28 -12.33 -7.07
N LEU A 41 6.60 -11.61 -7.95
CA LEU A 41 5.19 -11.28 -7.81
C LEU A 41 4.37 -12.47 -8.31
N LEU A 42 3.71 -13.15 -7.38
CA LEU A 42 2.83 -14.26 -7.72
C LEU A 42 1.38 -13.88 -7.48
N VAL A 43 0.53 -14.37 -8.36
CA VAL A 43 -0.90 -14.51 -8.08
C VAL A 43 -1.22 -15.98 -8.03
N GLY A 44 -1.74 -16.40 -6.88
CA GLY A 44 -2.38 -17.69 -6.74
C GLY A 44 -3.89 -17.56 -6.91
N VAL A 45 -4.45 -18.18 -7.94
CA VAL A 45 -5.89 -18.39 -8.03
C VAL A 45 -6.25 -19.55 -7.10
N ILE A 46 -7.07 -19.27 -6.07
CA ILE A 46 -7.50 -20.28 -5.10
C ILE A 46 -8.85 -20.83 -5.55
N GLY A 47 -8.81 -21.96 -6.26
CA GLY A 47 -10.01 -22.77 -6.48
C GLY A 47 -10.41 -23.52 -5.20
N LYS A 48 -11.64 -24.07 -5.17
CA LYS A 48 -12.16 -24.87 -4.05
C LYS A 48 -11.19 -25.98 -3.61
N ASP A 49 -10.52 -26.65 -4.56
CA ASP A 49 -9.70 -27.84 -4.29
C ASP A 49 -8.24 -27.74 -4.74
N LYS A 50 -7.85 -26.71 -5.50
CA LYS A 50 -6.47 -26.52 -6.01
C LYS A 50 -6.09 -25.04 -5.97
N VAL A 51 -4.80 -24.78 -5.71
CA VAL A 51 -4.20 -23.46 -5.91
C VAL A 51 -3.41 -23.52 -7.20
N HIS A 52 -3.80 -22.71 -8.19
CA HIS A 52 -3.00 -22.51 -9.39
C HIS A 52 -2.14 -21.28 -9.20
N LEU A 53 -0.82 -21.43 -9.32
CA LEU A 53 0.14 -20.34 -9.14
C LEU A 53 0.56 -19.82 -10.50
N THR A 54 0.30 -18.54 -10.74
CA THR A 54 0.80 -17.81 -11.91
C THR A 54 1.83 -16.80 -11.44
N ILE A 55 3.05 -16.88 -12.00
CA ILE A 55 4.05 -15.83 -11.83
C ILE A 55 3.67 -14.70 -12.79
N LEU A 56 3.24 -13.57 -12.25
CA LEU A 56 2.87 -12.43 -13.09
C LEU A 56 4.06 -11.56 -13.42
N TYR A 57 5.01 -11.45 -12.51
CA TYR A 57 6.16 -10.57 -12.66
C TYR A 57 7.34 -11.02 -11.79
N GLU A 58 8.56 -10.85 -12.28
CA GLU A 58 9.79 -11.14 -11.51
C GLU A 58 10.70 -9.91 -11.52
N ASP A 59 11.13 -9.46 -10.35
CA ASP A 59 12.08 -8.35 -10.23
C ASP A 59 12.93 -8.45 -8.96
N LYS A 60 13.88 -7.54 -8.81
CA LYS A 60 14.82 -7.60 -7.69
C LYS A 60 14.25 -7.11 -6.37
N MET A 61 13.24 -6.23 -6.40
CA MET A 61 12.64 -5.61 -5.21
C MET A 61 11.17 -5.27 -5.47
N ILE A 62 10.26 -5.94 -4.75
CA ILE A 62 8.82 -5.65 -4.74
C ILE A 62 8.37 -5.53 -3.28
N HIS A 63 7.89 -4.35 -2.90
CA HIS A 63 7.72 -4.01 -1.48
C HIS A 63 6.29 -4.23 -0.97
N SER A 64 5.28 -4.03 -1.82
CA SER A 64 3.87 -4.18 -1.43
C SER A 64 2.98 -4.36 -2.66
N ILE A 65 1.81 -4.97 -2.47
CA ILE A 65 0.84 -5.28 -3.53
C ILE A 65 -0.61 -5.08 -3.02
N ARG A 66 -1.50 -4.64 -3.92
CA ARG A 66 -2.95 -4.50 -3.71
C ARG A 66 -3.72 -4.82 -5.00
N TRP A 67 -4.92 -5.35 -4.85
CA TRP A 67 -5.88 -5.51 -5.94
C TRP A 67 -6.57 -4.19 -6.28
N THR A 68 -6.89 -3.98 -7.56
CA THR A 68 -7.93 -3.03 -7.93
C THR A 68 -9.30 -3.58 -7.51
N ALA A 69 -10.24 -2.69 -7.17
CA ALA A 69 -11.53 -3.13 -6.63
C ALA A 69 -12.42 -3.88 -7.64
N ASP A 70 -12.18 -3.68 -8.94
CA ASP A 70 -12.79 -4.48 -10.01
C ASP A 70 -12.16 -5.87 -10.16
N GLY A 71 -11.08 -6.16 -9.44
CA GLY A 71 -10.34 -7.41 -9.49
C GLY A 71 -9.57 -7.64 -10.80
N GLN A 72 -9.47 -6.64 -11.68
CA GLN A 72 -8.86 -6.82 -13.01
C GLN A 72 -7.33 -6.67 -13.01
N PHE A 73 -6.77 -5.94 -12.05
CA PHE A 73 -5.36 -5.61 -12.00
C PHE A 73 -4.78 -5.73 -10.60
N LEU A 74 -3.46 -5.83 -10.55
CA LEU A 74 -2.66 -5.64 -9.35
C LEU A 74 -1.83 -4.38 -9.46
N ILE A 75 -1.80 -3.65 -8.36
CA ILE A 75 -0.92 -2.50 -8.14
C ILE A 75 0.15 -2.93 -7.16
N PHE A 76 1.41 -2.61 -7.42
CA PHE A 76 2.51 -2.98 -6.55
C PHE A 76 3.64 -1.96 -6.57
N VAL A 77 4.36 -1.84 -5.45
CA VAL A 77 5.57 -1.00 -5.35
C VAL A 77 6.77 -1.82 -5.79
N ARG A 78 7.52 -1.31 -6.77
CA ARG A 78 8.78 -1.90 -7.25
C ARG A 78 9.87 -0.85 -7.29
N ASP A 79 11.11 -1.27 -7.23
CA ASP A 79 12.20 -0.36 -7.61
C ASP A 79 12.36 -0.35 -9.13
N SER A 80 12.55 0.84 -9.69
CA SER A 80 12.84 1.03 -11.10
C SER A 80 14.28 0.59 -11.37
N ARG A 81 14.48 -0.02 -12.54
CA ARG A 81 15.84 -0.37 -13.01
C ARG A 81 16.61 0.91 -13.28
N TRP A 82 17.92 0.83 -13.08
CA TRP A 82 18.90 1.87 -13.41
C TRP A 82 18.56 2.55 -14.74
N ASP A 83 18.34 3.86 -14.68
CA ASP A 83 18.21 4.71 -15.86
C ASP A 83 19.56 5.44 -16.09
N PRO A 84 20.27 5.16 -17.19
CA PRO A 84 21.54 5.79 -17.52
C PRO A 84 21.45 7.32 -17.68
N THR A 85 20.28 7.84 -18.05
CA THR A 85 20.10 9.25 -18.41
C THR A 85 20.00 10.17 -17.19
N VAL A 86 19.70 9.60 -16.01
CA VAL A 86 19.53 10.34 -14.74
C VAL A 86 20.56 9.96 -13.69
N GLY A 87 21.70 9.39 -14.10
CA GLY A 87 22.91 9.34 -13.29
C GLY A 87 22.74 8.81 -11.87
N LYS A 88 22.56 7.47 -11.75
CA LYS A 88 22.64 6.68 -10.49
C LYS A 88 21.49 6.82 -9.47
N HIS A 89 20.24 6.43 -9.75
CA HIS A 89 19.27 6.21 -8.67
C HIS A 89 18.28 5.05 -8.93
N PHE A 90 17.97 4.28 -7.87
CA PHE A 90 16.78 3.42 -7.80
C PHE A 90 15.61 4.31 -7.37
N SER A 91 14.58 4.47 -8.20
CA SER A 91 13.33 5.13 -7.79
C SER A 91 12.25 4.08 -7.55
N SER A 92 11.54 4.13 -6.42
CA SER A 92 10.37 3.27 -6.26
C SER A 92 9.23 3.78 -7.14
N ALA A 93 8.58 2.89 -7.87
CA ALA A 93 7.44 3.16 -8.74
C ALA A 93 6.27 2.24 -8.37
N LEU A 94 5.03 2.71 -8.56
CA LEU A 94 3.89 1.80 -8.59
C LEU A 94 3.77 1.20 -10.00
N GLY A 95 3.92 -0.12 -10.09
CA GLY A 95 3.55 -0.91 -11.25
C GLY A 95 2.08 -1.28 -11.19
N VAL A 96 1.44 -1.34 -12.36
CA VAL A 96 0.12 -1.96 -12.56
C VAL A 96 0.29 -3.09 -13.56
N ILE A 97 -0.22 -4.27 -13.23
CA ILE A 97 -0.14 -5.45 -14.08
C ILE A 97 -1.50 -6.15 -14.15
N GLN A 98 -1.79 -6.72 -15.31
CA GLN A 98 -2.98 -7.53 -15.55
C GLN A 98 -2.75 -8.97 -15.05
N LEU A 99 -3.82 -9.70 -14.71
CA LEU A 99 -3.70 -11.03 -14.10
C LEU A 99 -3.17 -12.13 -15.02
N ASP A 100 -3.06 -11.86 -16.32
CA ASP A 100 -2.41 -12.73 -17.29
C ASP A 100 -0.89 -12.45 -17.41
N GLY A 101 -0.37 -11.52 -16.60
CA GLY A 101 1.03 -11.09 -16.61
C GLY A 101 1.35 -10.07 -17.72
N THR A 102 0.36 -9.69 -18.52
CA THR A 102 0.54 -8.72 -19.60
C THR A 102 0.31 -7.29 -19.12
N ASN A 103 0.54 -6.32 -20.03
CA ASN A 103 0.24 -4.90 -19.81
C ASN A 103 0.88 -4.30 -18.55
N LEU A 104 2.07 -4.79 -18.17
CA LEU A 104 2.85 -4.16 -17.11
C LEU A 104 3.16 -2.72 -17.49
N LYS A 105 2.62 -1.78 -16.71
CA LYS A 105 2.82 -0.35 -16.87
C LYS A 105 3.30 0.23 -15.55
N ASN A 106 4.37 1.02 -15.59
CA ASN A 106 4.65 1.91 -14.48
C ASN A 106 3.63 3.04 -14.51
N LEU A 107 3.00 3.34 -13.39
CA LEU A 107 2.33 4.62 -13.19
C LEU A 107 3.42 5.68 -13.14
N LYS A 108 3.83 6.16 -14.32
CA LYS A 108 4.90 7.17 -14.54
C LYS A 108 4.64 8.52 -13.85
N TRP A 109 3.54 8.66 -13.11
CA TRP A 109 2.96 9.93 -12.67
C TRP A 109 2.88 10.10 -11.15
N LEU A 110 3.63 9.33 -10.37
CA LEU A 110 3.58 9.38 -8.90
C LEU A 110 4.66 10.26 -8.28
N SER A 111 5.15 11.22 -9.04
CA SER A 111 5.88 12.37 -8.52
C SER A 111 4.94 13.58 -8.62
N PRO A 112 4.76 14.38 -7.56
CA PRO A 112 4.01 15.62 -7.63
C PRO A 112 4.46 16.44 -8.85
N PRO A 113 3.54 16.82 -9.76
CA PRO A 113 3.93 17.55 -10.97
C PRO A 113 4.65 18.86 -10.59
N GLY A 114 5.84 19.06 -11.17
CA GLY A 114 6.55 20.34 -11.15
C GLY A 114 7.22 20.77 -9.84
N ARG A 115 7.23 19.96 -8.77
CA ARG A 115 7.84 20.38 -7.49
C ARG A 115 9.18 19.74 -7.13
N PHE A 116 9.54 18.59 -7.70
CA PHE A 116 10.76 17.88 -7.28
C PHE A 116 11.48 17.23 -8.46
N SER A 117 12.78 17.50 -8.57
CA SER A 117 13.69 16.76 -9.44
C SER A 117 13.76 15.30 -8.96
N MET A 118 13.80 14.37 -9.92
CA MET A 118 13.84 12.90 -9.76
C MET A 118 15.01 12.33 -8.91
N HIS A 119 15.71 13.13 -8.11
CA HIS A 119 17.02 12.80 -7.54
C HIS A 119 17.04 12.57 -6.01
N GLY A 120 15.87 12.42 -5.38
CA GLY A 120 15.78 12.03 -3.98
C GLY A 120 15.40 10.57 -3.84
N TYR A 121 16.10 9.82 -3.00
CA TYR A 121 15.79 8.44 -2.66
C TYR A 121 14.42 8.35 -1.97
N TYR A 122 13.36 8.16 -2.76
CA TYR A 122 11.98 8.09 -2.25
C TYR A 122 11.50 6.65 -2.26
N SER A 123 11.80 5.97 -1.18
CA SER A 123 11.24 4.67 -0.92
C SER A 123 9.75 4.86 -0.53
N ILE A 124 8.85 4.62 -1.49
CA ILE A 124 7.43 4.38 -1.25
C ILE A 124 7.17 3.40 -0.07
N PRO A 125 8.04 2.43 0.31
CA PRO A 125 7.76 1.53 1.43
C PRO A 125 7.42 2.17 2.79
N TYR A 126 7.68 3.45 3.04
CA TYR A 126 7.38 4.08 4.35
C TYR A 126 6.20 5.06 4.35
N SER A 127 5.62 5.35 3.19
CA SER A 127 4.45 6.22 3.12
C SER A 127 3.26 5.36 2.72
N GLY A 128 2.24 5.31 3.57
CA GLY A 128 1.06 4.51 3.30
C GLY A 128 0.48 4.78 1.92
N TRP A 129 -0.04 3.75 1.26
CA TRP A 129 -0.78 3.88 0.02
C TRP A 129 -1.99 2.95 0.05
N ALA A 130 -3.05 3.34 -0.65
CA ALA A 130 -4.29 2.58 -0.69
C ALA A 130 -5.07 2.87 -1.97
N VAL A 131 -5.80 1.87 -2.47
CA VAL A 131 -6.70 2.00 -3.61
C VAL A 131 -8.11 2.27 -3.09
N SER A 132 -8.85 3.17 -3.75
CA SER A 132 -10.25 3.45 -3.42
C SER A 132 -11.12 2.21 -3.60
N PRO A 133 -12.25 2.10 -2.86
CA PRO A 133 -13.12 0.92 -2.93
C PRO A 133 -13.78 0.69 -4.30
N ASP A 134 -13.83 1.71 -5.16
CA ASP A 134 -14.31 1.60 -6.54
C ASP A 134 -13.17 1.27 -7.54
N GLY A 135 -11.94 1.16 -7.05
CA GLY A 135 -10.76 0.79 -7.83
C GLY A 135 -10.27 1.90 -8.77
N THR A 136 -10.80 3.12 -8.65
CA THR A 136 -10.55 4.18 -9.65
C THR A 136 -9.47 5.17 -9.23
N THR A 137 -9.09 5.17 -7.96
CA THR A 137 -8.18 6.17 -7.38
C THR A 137 -7.13 5.51 -6.50
N VAL A 138 -5.87 5.90 -6.65
CA VAL A 138 -4.78 5.55 -5.72
C VAL A 138 -4.50 6.75 -4.83
N ALA A 139 -4.51 6.51 -3.52
CA ALA A 139 -3.97 7.42 -2.52
C ALA A 139 -2.54 7.02 -2.18
N PHE A 140 -1.62 7.98 -2.17
CA PHE A 140 -0.25 7.74 -1.68
C PHE A 140 0.21 8.90 -0.80
N GLY A 141 0.89 8.57 0.30
CA GLY A 141 1.49 9.56 1.18
C GLY A 141 2.81 10.11 0.62
N PHE A 142 3.02 11.42 0.71
CA PHE A 142 4.32 12.04 0.46
C PHE A 142 4.46 13.31 1.29
N GLY A 143 5.57 13.43 2.03
CA GLY A 143 5.73 14.50 3.01
C GLY A 143 4.57 14.51 4.00
N ASN A 144 3.98 15.67 4.22
CA ASN A 144 2.77 15.85 5.03
C ASN A 144 1.50 15.90 4.17
N SER A 145 1.47 15.19 3.03
CA SER A 145 0.33 15.19 2.12
C SER A 145 -0.08 13.77 1.72
N ILE A 146 -1.35 13.59 1.41
CA ILE A 146 -1.86 12.48 0.60
C ILE A 146 -2.13 13.00 -0.79
N TRP A 147 -1.69 12.25 -1.79
CA TRP A 147 -1.95 12.51 -3.19
C TRP A 147 -2.94 11.49 -3.72
N LEU A 148 -4.00 11.97 -4.36
CA LEU A 148 -5.01 11.15 -5.01
C LEU A 148 -4.79 11.17 -6.52
N TYR A 149 -4.56 10.01 -7.09
CA TYR A 149 -4.29 9.80 -8.50
C TYR A 149 -5.38 8.95 -9.15
N SER A 150 -5.97 9.44 -10.25
CA SER A 150 -6.98 8.70 -11.00
C SER A 150 -6.35 7.61 -11.86
N LEU A 151 -6.80 6.37 -11.70
CA LEU A 151 -6.40 5.24 -12.54
C LEU A 151 -7.15 5.20 -13.88
N ARG A 152 -8.30 5.89 -13.99
CA ARG A 152 -9.12 5.89 -15.22
C ARG A 152 -8.68 6.94 -16.24
N ARG A 153 -8.01 8.00 -15.81
CA ARG A 153 -7.64 9.13 -16.66
C ARG A 153 -6.19 9.48 -16.43
N SER A 154 -5.33 9.10 -17.37
CA SER A 154 -3.89 9.40 -17.33
C SER A 154 -3.57 10.90 -17.34
N GLU A 155 -4.53 11.75 -17.71
CA GLU A 155 -4.35 13.20 -17.91
C GLU A 155 -4.89 14.08 -16.77
N THR A 156 -5.55 13.52 -15.75
CA THR A 156 -6.03 14.35 -14.63
C THR A 156 -4.90 14.62 -13.64
N LEU A 157 -4.69 15.89 -13.30
CA LEU A 157 -3.75 16.30 -12.24
C LEU A 157 -4.08 15.58 -10.94
N SER A 158 -3.04 15.10 -10.26
CA SER A 158 -3.16 14.52 -8.92
C SER A 158 -3.71 15.57 -7.95
N LYS A 159 -4.69 15.18 -7.14
CA LYS A 159 -5.19 16.04 -6.07
C LYS A 159 -4.31 15.88 -4.83
N GLU A 160 -3.84 16.99 -4.27
CA GLU A 160 -3.11 17.00 -3.00
C GLU A 160 -4.06 17.30 -1.83
N ILE A 161 -3.89 16.57 -0.73
CA ILE A 161 -4.56 16.79 0.55
C ILE A 161 -3.47 16.97 1.60
N HIS A 162 -3.36 18.16 2.17
CA HIS A 162 -2.43 18.42 3.26
C HIS A 162 -2.92 17.78 4.57
N LEU A 163 -1.99 17.18 5.30
CA LEU A 163 -2.21 16.47 6.55
C LEU A 163 -1.52 17.19 7.70
N VAL A 164 -1.89 16.80 8.92
CA VAL A 164 -1.22 17.26 10.15
C VAL A 164 0.19 16.69 10.33
N GLY A 165 0.54 15.64 9.58
CA GLY A 165 1.85 15.01 9.59
C GLY A 165 1.95 13.91 8.54
N ARG A 166 3.11 13.28 8.44
CA ARG A 166 3.37 12.22 7.46
C ARG A 166 2.48 11.01 7.71
N ALA A 167 1.73 10.60 6.69
CA ALA A 167 0.94 9.38 6.72
C ALA A 167 1.83 8.13 6.62
N LEU A 168 1.82 7.32 7.69
CA LEU A 168 2.51 6.03 7.76
C LEU A 168 1.68 4.91 7.14
N GLU A 169 0.37 4.92 7.41
CA GLU A 169 -0.61 4.03 6.81
C GLU A 169 -1.79 4.87 6.30
N ILE A 170 -2.42 4.44 5.21
CA ILE A 170 -3.62 5.05 4.64
C ILE A 170 -4.65 3.94 4.44
N CYS A 171 -5.90 4.22 4.78
CA CYS A 171 -7.01 3.30 4.56
C CYS A 171 -8.24 4.07 4.07
N TRP A 172 -8.78 3.71 2.90
CA TRP A 172 -10.01 4.33 2.41
C TRP A 172 -11.22 3.91 3.23
N SER A 173 -12.20 4.81 3.37
CA SER A 173 -13.53 4.45 3.84
C SER A 173 -14.20 3.51 2.83
N PRO A 174 -15.01 2.52 3.26
CA PRO A 174 -15.67 1.58 2.35
C PRO A 174 -16.59 2.25 1.32
N ASP A 175 -17.13 3.44 1.63
CA ASP A 175 -17.95 4.23 0.72
C ASP A 175 -17.14 5.17 -0.20
N GLY A 176 -15.81 5.17 -0.08
CA GLY A 176 -14.89 5.98 -0.87
C GLY A 176 -14.97 7.48 -0.61
N LYS A 177 -15.66 7.95 0.42
CA LYS A 177 -15.84 9.38 0.74
C LYS A 177 -14.70 9.99 1.53
N GLY A 178 -13.85 9.19 2.16
CA GLY A 178 -12.71 9.69 2.94
C GLY A 178 -11.64 8.64 3.16
N LEU A 179 -10.62 9.02 3.91
CA LEU A 179 -9.47 8.21 4.23
C LEU A 179 -9.15 8.33 5.71
N LEU A 180 -8.82 7.22 6.34
CA LEU A 180 -8.04 7.20 7.56
C LEU A 180 -6.56 7.27 7.22
N TYR A 181 -5.79 7.95 8.08
CA TYR A 181 -4.34 7.95 8.02
C TYR A 181 -3.72 7.96 9.41
N VAL A 182 -2.59 7.27 9.53
CA VAL A 182 -1.82 7.13 10.77
C VAL A 182 -0.62 8.07 10.73
N VAL A 183 -0.38 8.80 11.82
CA VAL A 183 0.79 9.67 12.00
C VAL A 183 1.55 9.25 13.26
N SER A 184 2.88 9.23 13.20
CA SER A 184 3.73 9.04 14.39
C SER A 184 3.87 10.35 15.16
N GLU A 185 3.74 10.26 16.48
CA GLU A 185 4.03 11.34 17.43
C GLU A 185 5.35 11.14 18.18
N ALA A 186 6.21 10.23 17.69
CA ALA A 186 7.47 9.92 18.36
C ALA A 186 8.34 11.17 18.53
N LYS A 187 8.72 11.47 19.77
CA LYS A 187 9.59 12.61 20.10
C LYS A 187 11.08 12.28 20.03
N ALA A 188 11.45 10.99 20.12
CA ALA A 188 12.83 10.53 20.16
C ALA A 188 13.66 10.98 18.94
N PRO A 189 14.99 11.15 19.10
CA PRO A 189 15.88 11.43 17.99
C PRO A 189 15.89 10.25 17.00
N VAL A 190 15.91 10.59 15.71
CA VAL A 190 16.07 9.63 14.61
C VAL A 190 17.39 9.91 13.91
N ALA A 191 18.01 8.88 13.34
CA ALA A 191 19.20 9.03 12.54
C ALA A 191 18.94 10.03 11.38
N PRO A 192 19.93 10.87 11.00
CA PRO A 192 19.81 11.77 9.86
C PRO A 192 19.34 11.03 8.61
N GLY A 193 18.31 11.56 7.93
CA GLY A 193 17.74 10.95 6.72
C GLY A 193 16.68 9.86 6.95
N SER A 194 16.36 9.51 8.20
CA SER A 194 15.28 8.57 8.53
C SER A 194 14.00 9.27 8.98
N ALA A 195 12.85 8.64 8.74
CA ALA A 195 11.55 9.14 9.17
C ALA A 195 11.23 8.67 10.59
N LYS A 196 10.65 9.54 11.41
CA LYS A 196 10.06 9.12 12.69
C LYS A 196 8.79 8.32 12.40
N ILE A 197 8.82 7.03 12.74
CA ILE A 197 7.72 6.09 12.46
C ILE A 197 7.28 5.30 13.71
N GLY A 198 7.86 5.60 14.87
CA GLY A 198 7.58 4.87 16.10
C GLY A 198 6.31 5.36 16.82
N PRO A 199 5.79 4.58 17.77
CA PRO A 199 4.70 5.04 18.62
C PRO A 199 5.12 6.24 19.49
N PRO A 200 4.14 6.98 20.04
CA PRO A 200 2.69 6.76 19.91
C PRO A 200 2.18 7.16 18.54
N HIS A 201 1.09 6.52 18.09
CA HIS A 201 0.46 6.84 16.80
C HIS A 201 -0.88 7.52 17.01
N SER A 202 -1.17 8.53 16.19
CA SER A 202 -2.48 9.17 16.12
C SER A 202 -3.15 8.83 14.80
N LEU A 203 -4.43 8.50 14.91
CA LEU A 203 -5.31 8.18 13.79
C LEU A 203 -6.17 9.39 13.48
N TYR A 204 -6.21 9.75 12.22
CA TYR A 204 -7.04 10.83 11.70
C TYR A 204 -7.93 10.31 10.58
N TRP A 205 -9.06 10.98 10.39
CA TRP A 205 -9.91 10.83 9.21
C TRP A 205 -9.93 12.14 8.43
N VAL A 206 -9.86 12.06 7.12
CA VAL A 206 -10.01 13.19 6.20
C VAL A 206 -10.99 12.85 5.09
N ASP A 207 -11.85 13.79 4.68
CA ASP A 207 -12.68 13.58 3.48
C ASP A 207 -11.80 13.57 2.21
N LYS A 208 -12.27 12.89 1.16
CA LYS A 208 -11.52 12.76 -0.10
C LYS A 208 -11.30 14.09 -0.81
N GLU A 209 -12.04 15.13 -0.43
CA GLU A 209 -11.83 16.47 -0.94
C GLU A 209 -10.80 17.28 -0.16
N GLY A 210 -10.32 16.77 0.99
CA GLY A 210 -9.42 17.46 1.91
C GLY A 210 -10.06 18.60 2.70
N ARG A 211 -11.40 18.69 2.73
CA ARG A 211 -12.12 19.86 3.31
C ARG A 211 -12.38 19.73 4.81
N LYS A 212 -12.48 18.49 5.31
CA LYS A 212 -12.73 18.15 6.71
C LYS A 212 -11.71 17.12 7.13
N SER A 213 -11.04 17.41 8.24
CA SER A 213 -10.11 16.51 8.91
C SER A 213 -10.48 16.43 10.39
N ARG A 214 -10.37 15.26 10.99
CA ARG A 214 -10.62 15.05 12.42
C ARG A 214 -9.65 14.06 13.01
N PHE A 215 -9.28 14.31 14.26
CA PHE A 215 -8.67 13.30 15.11
C PHE A 215 -9.69 12.20 15.42
N VAL A 216 -9.25 10.95 15.42
CA VAL A 216 -10.08 9.78 15.73
C VAL A 216 -9.68 9.19 17.08
N LEU A 217 -8.42 8.78 17.21
CA LEU A 217 -7.87 8.22 18.45
C LEU A 217 -6.35 8.31 18.44
N ARG A 218 -5.76 8.06 19.61
CA ARG A 218 -4.32 7.91 19.79
C ARG A 218 -4.04 6.60 20.50
N GLU A 219 -3.03 5.87 20.04
CA GLU A 219 -2.66 4.55 20.53
C GLU A 219 -1.18 4.53 20.92
N GLU A 220 -0.93 4.21 22.19
CA GLU A 220 0.40 4.31 22.81
C GLU A 220 1.39 3.28 22.29
N LYS A 221 0.90 2.09 21.91
CA LYS A 221 1.76 1.02 21.38
C LYS A 221 1.79 0.97 19.85
N GLY A 222 1.21 1.98 19.21
CA GLY A 222 1.20 2.15 17.76
C GLY A 222 0.01 1.47 17.08
N ILE A 223 -0.33 1.98 15.90
CA ILE A 223 -1.37 1.45 15.01
C ILE A 223 -0.67 0.85 13.81
N TYR A 224 -0.92 -0.43 13.57
CA TYR A 224 -0.34 -1.20 12.47
C TYR A 224 -1.39 -2.03 11.75
N ASN A 225 -1.22 -2.24 10.45
CA ASN A 225 -2.13 -3.02 9.62
C ASN A 225 -3.59 -2.55 9.74
N LEU A 226 -3.80 -1.24 9.69
CA LEU A 226 -5.12 -0.63 9.77
C LEU A 226 -6.00 -1.09 8.60
N GLN A 227 -7.19 -1.59 8.91
CA GLN A 227 -8.21 -1.95 7.94
C GLN A 227 -9.56 -1.34 8.32
N TRP A 228 -10.26 -0.82 7.32
CA TRP A 228 -11.63 -0.36 7.46
C TRP A 228 -12.56 -1.39 6.83
N VAL A 229 -13.31 -2.10 7.66
CA VAL A 229 -13.97 -3.35 7.24
C VAL A 229 -15.33 -3.05 6.61
N LYS A 230 -16.28 -2.54 7.40
CA LYS A 230 -17.64 -2.24 6.97
C LYS A 230 -18.20 -1.13 7.85
N GLU A 231 -19.05 -0.28 7.26
CA GLU A 231 -19.73 0.81 7.98
C GLU A 231 -18.72 1.67 8.75
N ARG A 232 -18.77 1.60 10.08
CA ARG A 232 -17.94 2.38 10.99
C ARG A 232 -16.87 1.54 11.69
N ASP A 233 -16.74 0.26 11.37
CA ASP A 233 -15.81 -0.62 12.07
C ASP A 233 -14.44 -0.66 11.40
N ILE A 234 -13.41 -0.43 12.22
CA ILE A 234 -12.01 -0.59 11.86
C ILE A 234 -11.34 -1.67 12.71
N LEU A 235 -10.31 -2.29 12.14
CA LEU A 235 -9.42 -3.23 12.79
C LEU A 235 -7.98 -2.73 12.69
N TYR A 236 -7.19 -2.90 13.75
CA TYR A 236 -5.75 -2.64 13.72
C TYR A 236 -5.01 -3.47 14.77
N LEU A 237 -3.71 -3.66 14.57
CA LEU A 237 -2.81 -4.25 15.56
C LEU A 237 -2.15 -3.17 16.39
N SER A 238 -2.10 -3.37 17.71
CA SER A 238 -1.33 -2.54 18.64
C SER A 238 -0.70 -3.42 19.72
N GLY A 239 0.62 -3.31 19.91
CA GLY A 239 1.32 -4.02 20.97
C GLY A 239 1.14 -5.55 20.99
N GLY A 240 0.92 -6.17 19.82
CA GLY A 240 0.64 -7.60 19.68
C GLY A 240 -0.84 -8.01 19.82
N THR A 241 -1.73 -7.05 20.02
CA THR A 241 -3.18 -7.28 20.18
C THR A 241 -3.95 -6.76 18.96
N LEU A 242 -4.97 -7.51 18.53
CA LEU A 242 -5.92 -7.07 17.50
C LEU A 242 -7.08 -6.31 18.14
N TYR A 243 -7.27 -5.06 17.74
CA TYR A 243 -8.36 -4.19 18.21
C TYR A 243 -9.44 -4.05 17.16
N LYS A 244 -10.69 -3.95 17.62
CA LYS A 244 -11.84 -3.50 16.83
C LYS A 244 -12.37 -2.20 17.42
N VAL A 245 -12.53 -1.17 16.59
CA VAL A 245 -13.08 0.13 17.01
C VAL A 245 -14.22 0.53 16.08
N THR A 246 -15.33 0.95 16.66
CA THR A 246 -16.47 1.54 15.93
C THR A 246 -16.35 3.06 15.96
N LEU A 247 -16.12 3.64 14.79
CA LEU A 247 -15.89 5.06 14.58
C LEU A 247 -17.15 5.89 14.81
N ARG A 248 -16.99 7.05 15.47
CA ARG A 248 -18.06 8.05 15.64
C ARG A 248 -17.89 9.14 14.59
N ILE A 249 -18.29 8.81 13.37
CA ILE A 249 -17.94 9.60 12.19
C ILE A 249 -19.09 10.04 11.32
#